data_AF-A0A3L7XQD1-F1
#
_entry.id   AF-A0A3L7XQD1-F1
#
_cell.length_a   1.000
_cell.length_b   1.000
_cell.length_c   1.000
_cell.angle_alpha   90.00
_cell.angle_beta   90.00
_cell.angle_gamma   90.00
#
_symmetry.space_group_name_H-M   'P 1'
#
loop_
_entity.id
_entity.type
_entity.pdbx_description
1 polymer ?
#
loop_
_entity_poly.entity_id
_entity_poly.type
_entity_poly.pdbx_seq_one_letter_code
_entity_poly.pdbx_strand_id
1 'polypeptide(L)'
;FAVRTGVLAARGGWVVFLDADLSTPVTEIAPAITLLRAGHDMIVGSRGHPDARISRRPPLLRRIASRFFDGVRNLLVGLAEFYDTQCGFKAYRRAALAPLFERAVIDRFMFDVEILYLARRSRLKIVETPVAWADAPGSTVRFWPGLYQMFRDLLRIRWVHRGFEVTQ
;
A
#
# COMPACT_ATOMS: atom_id res chain seq x y z
N PHE A 1 -8.52 -10.65 4.96
CA PHE A 1 -9.52 -9.72 5.56
C PHE A 1 -9.03 -9.03 6.84
N ALA A 2 -7.90 -9.42 7.46
CA ALA A 2 -7.47 -8.86 8.75
C ALA A 2 -7.24 -7.33 8.76
N VAL A 3 -6.54 -6.79 7.74
CA VAL A 3 -6.26 -5.35 7.69
C VAL A 3 -7.55 -4.54 7.60
N ARG A 4 -8.46 -4.89 6.69
CA ARG A 4 -9.77 -4.24 6.56
C ARG A 4 -10.54 -4.24 7.89
N THR A 5 -10.63 -5.39 8.56
CA THR A 5 -11.28 -5.48 9.87
C THR A 5 -10.62 -4.56 10.90
N GLY A 6 -9.29 -4.54 10.96
CA GLY A 6 -8.54 -3.66 11.85
C GLY A 6 -8.81 -2.18 11.58
N VAL A 7 -8.80 -1.76 10.31
CA VAL A 7 -9.08 -0.37 9.91
C VAL A 7 -10.48 0.06 10.35
N LEU A 8 -11.49 -0.76 10.04
CA LEU A 8 -12.88 -0.42 10.32
C LEU A 8 -13.19 -0.42 11.82
N ALA A 9 -12.50 -1.27 12.60
CA ALA A 9 -12.62 -1.32 14.06
C ALA A 9 -11.86 -0.22 14.80
N ALA A 10 -10.82 0.37 14.20
CA ALA A 10 -9.97 1.38 14.84
C ALA A 10 -10.78 2.64 15.23
N ARG A 11 -10.61 3.15 16.45
CA ARG A 11 -11.41 4.29 16.96
C ARG A 11 -10.72 5.65 16.89
N GLY A 12 -9.43 5.67 16.53
CA GLY A 12 -8.65 6.90 16.40
C GLY A 12 -9.00 7.70 15.15
N GLY A 13 -8.76 9.02 15.19
CA GLY A 13 -8.89 9.88 14.00
C GLY A 13 -7.85 9.58 12.91
N TRP A 14 -6.71 9.02 13.31
CA TRP A 14 -5.69 8.46 12.43
C TRP A 14 -5.53 6.97 12.72
N VAL A 15 -5.22 6.21 11.66
CA VAL A 15 -4.97 4.77 11.73
C VAL A 15 -3.63 4.51 11.07
N VAL A 16 -2.83 3.66 11.71
CA VAL A 16 -1.53 3.22 11.20
C VAL A 16 -1.57 1.72 11.01
N PHE A 17 -1.17 1.29 9.82
CA PHE A 17 -0.90 -0.10 9.46
C PHE A 17 0.61 -0.32 9.44
N LEU A 18 1.05 -1.37 10.12
CA LEU A 18 2.45 -1.78 10.22
C LEU A 18 2.52 -3.31 10.20
N ASP A 19 3.48 -3.87 9.47
CA ASP A 19 3.79 -5.30 9.53
C ASP A 19 4.20 -5.73 10.95
N ALA A 20 3.72 -6.89 11.38
CA ALA A 20 3.93 -7.38 12.74
C ALA A 20 5.38 -7.77 13.04
N ASP A 21 6.20 -7.97 12.02
CA ASP A 21 7.64 -8.27 12.13
C ASP A 21 8.49 -7.01 12.41
N LEU A 22 7.87 -5.82 12.41
CA LEU A 22 8.54 -4.53 12.58
C LEU A 22 9.67 -4.31 11.57
N SER A 23 9.55 -4.89 10.37
CA SER A 23 10.48 -4.63 9.26
C SER A 23 10.59 -3.13 8.94
N THR A 24 9.53 -2.37 9.20
CA THR A 24 9.58 -0.90 9.29
C THR A 24 9.54 -0.50 10.77
N PRO A 25 10.49 0.31 11.26
CA PRO A 25 10.54 0.64 12.67
C PRO A 25 9.38 1.56 13.08
N VAL A 26 8.88 1.39 14.32
CA VAL A 26 7.79 2.21 14.89
C VAL A 26 8.13 3.71 14.94
N THR A 27 9.40 4.07 14.83
CA THR A 27 9.85 5.47 14.74
C THR A 27 9.32 6.19 13.50
N GLU A 28 8.94 5.46 12.44
CA GLU A 28 8.33 6.04 11.24
C GLU A 28 6.90 6.58 11.47
N ILE A 29 6.26 6.20 12.59
CA ILE A 29 4.91 6.66 12.95
C ILE A 29 4.87 8.17 13.16
N ALA A 30 5.80 8.74 13.94
CA ALA A 30 5.76 10.16 14.29
C ALA A 30 5.91 11.10 13.06
N PRO A 31 6.83 10.85 12.12
CA PRO A 31 6.87 11.57 10.85
C PRO A 31 5.56 11.45 10.05
N ALA A 32 4.99 10.25 9.96
CA ALA A 32 3.73 10.04 9.23
C ALA A 32 2.57 10.84 9.85
N ILE A 33 2.45 10.85 11.19
CA ILE A 33 1.45 11.65 11.89
C ILE A 33 1.64 13.16 11.62
N THR A 34 2.88 13.64 11.56
CA THR A 34 3.17 15.04 11.21
C THR A 34 2.61 15.40 9.83
N LEU A 35 2.79 14.53 8.84
CA LEU A 35 2.25 14.75 7.49
C LEU A 35 0.71 14.69 7.44
N LEU A 36 0.10 13.80 8.22
CA LEU A 36 -1.36 13.75 8.36
C LEU A 36 -1.90 15.04 9.00
N ARG A 37 -1.21 15.58 10.01
CA ARG A 37 -1.54 16.90 10.60
C ARG A 37 -1.39 18.03 9.59
N ALA A 38 -0.38 17.97 8.73
CA ALA A 38 -0.15 18.94 7.66
C ALA A 38 -1.20 18.91 6.53
N GLY A 39 -2.20 18.02 6.59
CA GLY A 39 -3.32 18.01 5.64
C GLY A 39 -3.32 16.86 4.65
N HIS A 40 -2.39 15.91 4.75
CA HIS A 40 -2.42 14.69 3.94
C HIS A 40 -3.47 13.71 4.47
N ASP A 41 -4.06 12.94 3.56
CA ASP A 41 -5.08 11.95 3.87
C ASP A 41 -4.49 10.56 4.05
N MET A 42 -3.41 10.26 3.30
CA MET A 42 -2.74 8.96 3.29
C MET A 42 -1.23 9.12 3.11
N ILE A 43 -0.47 8.41 3.94
CA ILE A 43 0.98 8.28 3.88
C ILE A 43 1.30 6.84 3.49
N VAL A 44 2.15 6.68 2.48
CA VAL A 44 2.63 5.37 2.02
C VAL A 44 4.12 5.30 2.31
N GLY A 45 4.52 4.37 3.16
CA GLY A 45 5.95 4.04 3.30
C GLY A 45 6.49 3.46 2.01
N SER A 46 7.76 3.68 1.72
CA SER A 46 8.36 3.19 0.49
C SER A 46 9.77 2.67 0.70
N ARG A 47 9.98 1.42 0.31
CA ARG A 47 11.31 0.81 0.20
C ARG A 47 11.96 1.11 -1.15
N GLY A 48 11.15 1.49 -2.14
CA GLY A 48 11.60 1.80 -3.51
C GLY A 48 12.05 3.25 -3.69
N HIS A 49 11.72 4.13 -2.74
CA HIS A 49 12.10 5.54 -2.78
C HIS A 49 13.63 5.70 -2.85
N PRO A 50 14.17 6.66 -3.64
CA PRO A 50 15.62 6.87 -3.76
C PRO A 50 16.33 7.07 -2.42
N ASP A 51 15.67 7.75 -1.49
CA ASP A 51 16.17 8.03 -0.14
C ASP A 51 15.84 6.93 0.90
N ALA A 52 15.27 5.79 0.48
CA ALA A 52 14.95 4.70 1.39
C ALA A 52 16.23 4.03 1.93
N ARG A 53 16.22 3.69 3.23
CA ARG A 53 17.36 3.05 3.90
C ARG A 53 17.09 1.56 4.03
N ILE A 54 17.59 0.79 3.07
CA ILE A 54 17.40 -0.67 3.01
C ILE A 54 18.66 -1.37 3.49
N SER A 55 18.53 -2.23 4.49
CA SER A 55 19.66 -2.97 5.06
C SER A 55 20.30 -3.97 4.09
N ARG A 56 19.50 -4.53 3.16
CA ARG A 56 19.96 -5.51 2.16
C ARG A 56 19.23 -5.33 0.85
N ARG A 57 19.98 -5.27 -0.26
CA ARG A 57 19.37 -5.23 -1.60
C ARG A 57 18.81 -6.61 -1.98
N PRO A 58 17.59 -6.68 -2.53
CA PRO A 58 17.03 -7.94 -3.00
C PRO A 58 17.82 -8.51 -4.19
N PRO A 59 17.81 -9.85 -4.39
CA PRO A 59 18.45 -10.50 -5.53
C PRO A 59 18.01 -9.93 -6.89
N LEU A 60 18.87 -9.98 -7.90
CA LEU A 60 18.62 -9.39 -9.22
C LEU A 60 17.31 -9.88 -9.86
N LEU A 61 17.04 -11.19 -9.81
CA LEU A 61 15.80 -11.76 -10.36
C LEU A 61 14.55 -11.18 -9.69
N ARG A 62 14.58 -10.99 -8.36
CA ARG A 62 13.46 -10.38 -7.62
C ARG A 62 13.27 -8.92 -8.07
N ARG A 63 14.35 -8.18 -8.30
CA ARG A 63 14.28 -6.80 -8.81
C ARG A 63 13.68 -6.72 -10.21
N ILE A 64 14.05 -7.63 -11.11
CA ILE A 64 13.49 -7.69 -12.47
C ILE A 64 11.99 -8.02 -12.40
N ALA A 65 11.61 -9.01 -11.59
CA ALA A 65 10.21 -9.37 -11.38
C ALA A 65 9.39 -8.21 -10.80
N SER A 66 9.93 -7.49 -9.82
CA SER A 66 9.29 -6.28 -9.27
C SER A 66 9.07 -5.22 -10.35
N ARG A 67 10.09 -4.88 -11.16
CA ARG A 67 9.94 -3.89 -12.24
C ARG A 67 8.92 -4.29 -13.29
N PHE A 68 8.87 -5.57 -13.64
CA PHE A 68 7.86 -6.09 -14.55
C PHE A 68 6.46 -5.93 -13.95
N PHE A 69 6.29 -6.32 -12.68
CA PHE A 69 5.02 -6.16 -11.97
C PHE A 69 4.61 -4.68 -11.87
N ASP A 70 5.53 -3.76 -11.59
CA ASP A 70 5.26 -2.32 -11.57
C ASP A 70 4.75 -1.84 -12.92
N GLY A 71 5.34 -2.30 -14.02
CA GLY A 71 4.86 -1.99 -15.38
C GLY A 71 3.42 -2.46 -15.62
N VAL A 72 3.11 -3.70 -15.24
CA VAL A 72 1.76 -4.27 -15.37
C VAL A 72 0.76 -3.56 -14.47
N ARG A 73 1.12 -3.29 -13.22
CA ARG A 73 0.32 -2.50 -12.27
C ARG A 73 0.02 -1.14 -12.88
N ASN A 74 1.02 -0.43 -13.38
CA ASN A 74 0.84 0.91 -13.93
C ASN A 74 -0.07 0.90 -15.16
N LEU A 75 0.08 -0.09 -16.05
CA LEU A 75 -0.79 -0.24 -17.21
C LEU A 75 -2.26 -0.47 -16.81
N LEU A 76 -2.50 -1.29 -15.79
CA LEU A 76 -3.86 -1.68 -15.40
C LEU A 76 -4.51 -0.67 -14.44
N VAL A 77 -3.82 -0.24 -13.38
CA VAL A 77 -4.43 0.57 -12.31
C VAL A 77 -3.89 2.00 -12.24
N GLY A 78 -2.89 2.38 -13.06
CA GLY A 78 -2.46 3.78 -13.18
C GLY A 78 -1.87 4.36 -11.90
N LEU A 79 -0.94 3.65 -11.26
CA LEU A 79 -0.25 4.04 -10.02
C LEU A 79 1.26 4.23 -10.25
N ALA A 80 1.62 4.93 -11.33
CA ALA A 80 3.00 5.07 -11.76
C ALA A 80 3.82 6.05 -10.91
N GLU A 81 3.15 6.92 -10.18
CA GLU A 81 3.76 7.89 -9.26
C GLU A 81 4.29 7.26 -7.97
N PHE A 82 3.93 6.02 -7.66
CA PHE A 82 4.35 5.31 -6.45
C PHE A 82 5.47 4.32 -6.75
N TYR A 83 6.60 4.46 -6.06
CA TYR A 83 7.72 3.52 -6.13
C TYR A 83 7.39 2.17 -5.46
N ASP A 84 6.63 2.18 -4.37
CA ASP A 84 6.29 0.98 -3.60
C ASP A 84 4.84 1.01 -3.09
N THR A 85 3.94 0.43 -3.87
CA THR A 85 2.51 0.36 -3.49
C THR A 85 2.25 -0.62 -2.34
N GLN A 86 3.12 -1.60 -2.10
CA GLN A 86 2.89 -2.74 -1.21
C GLN A 86 3.87 -2.75 -0.02
N CYS A 87 4.31 -1.56 0.40
CA CYS A 87 5.03 -1.42 1.64
C CYS A 87 4.11 -1.69 2.83
N GLY A 88 4.61 -2.45 3.81
CA GLY A 88 3.92 -2.81 5.04
C GLY A 88 3.71 -1.66 6.03
N PHE A 89 4.05 -0.42 5.67
CA PHE A 89 3.83 0.76 6.48
C PHE A 89 2.92 1.76 5.76
N LYS A 90 1.76 2.05 6.35
CA LYS A 90 0.81 3.05 5.86
C LYS A 90 0.15 3.77 7.02
N ALA A 91 -0.07 5.07 6.88
CA ALA A 91 -0.84 5.85 7.85
C ALA A 91 -1.92 6.64 7.13
N TYR A 92 -3.09 6.81 7.74
CA TYR A 92 -4.20 7.48 7.07
C TYR A 92 -5.17 8.16 8.04
N ARG A 93 -5.89 9.15 7.54
CA ARG A 93 -7.07 9.73 8.20
C ARG A 93 -8.23 8.73 8.13
N ARG A 94 -8.75 8.30 9.28
CA ARG A 94 -9.84 7.30 9.34
C ARG A 94 -11.04 7.73 8.49
N ALA A 95 -11.46 8.99 8.63
CA ALA A 95 -12.63 9.51 7.91
C ALA A 95 -12.48 9.47 6.38
N ALA A 96 -11.26 9.60 5.86
CA ALA A 96 -10.99 9.57 4.43
C ALA A 96 -10.90 8.13 3.87
N LEU A 97 -10.31 7.19 4.64
CA LEU A 97 -10.01 5.85 4.15
C LEU A 97 -11.05 4.79 4.53
N ALA A 98 -11.78 4.94 5.65
CA ALA A 98 -12.77 3.94 6.08
C ALA A 98 -13.82 3.63 4.99
N PRO A 99 -14.40 4.62 4.28
CA PRO A 99 -15.35 4.34 3.19
C PRO A 99 -14.71 3.55 2.03
N LEU A 100 -13.40 3.71 1.80
CA LEU A 100 -12.69 2.96 0.76
C LEU A 100 -12.45 1.52 1.18
N PHE A 101 -12.14 1.29 2.46
CA PHE A 101 -12.02 -0.05 3.02
C PHE A 101 -13.35 -0.81 3.04
N GLU A 102 -14.49 -0.11 3.22
CA GLU A 102 -15.82 -0.72 3.10
C GLU A 102 -16.14 -1.18 1.68
N ARG A 103 -15.66 -0.44 0.67
CA ARG A 103 -15.88 -0.75 -0.75
C ARG A 103 -14.84 -1.72 -1.34
N ALA A 104 -13.71 -1.90 -0.68
CA ALA A 104 -12.65 -2.80 -1.11
C ALA A 104 -13.16 -4.25 -1.22
N VAL A 105 -12.68 -4.98 -2.22
CA VAL A 105 -13.06 -6.39 -2.49
C VAL A 105 -11.87 -7.35 -2.46
N ILE A 106 -10.65 -6.84 -2.34
CA ILE A 106 -9.42 -7.64 -2.22
C ILE A 106 -9.10 -7.85 -0.73
N ASP A 107 -9.01 -9.12 -0.34
CA ASP A 107 -8.79 -9.52 1.07
C ASP A 107 -7.38 -10.03 1.36
N ARG A 108 -6.54 -10.14 0.32
CA ARG A 108 -5.18 -10.69 0.35
C ARG A 108 -4.15 -9.61 0.00
N PHE A 109 -2.95 -10.02 -0.37
CA PHE A 109 -1.75 -9.22 -0.60
C PHE A 109 -1.91 -7.98 -1.50
N MET A 110 -2.95 -7.94 -2.33
CA MET A 110 -3.23 -6.83 -3.25
C MET A 110 -4.17 -5.75 -2.69
N PHE A 111 -4.56 -5.85 -1.41
CA PHE A 111 -5.42 -4.84 -0.78
C PHE A 111 -4.77 -3.45 -0.79
N ASP A 112 -3.44 -3.35 -0.62
CA ASP A 112 -2.75 -2.07 -0.64
C ASP A 112 -2.92 -1.34 -1.98
N VAL A 113 -2.81 -2.09 -3.08
CA VAL A 113 -2.96 -1.57 -4.43
C VAL A 113 -4.41 -1.13 -4.68
N GLU A 114 -5.38 -1.91 -4.20
CA GLU A 114 -6.80 -1.54 -4.30
C GLU A 114 -7.10 -0.25 -3.53
N ILE A 115 -6.64 -0.15 -2.29
CA ILE A 115 -6.88 1.04 -1.46
C ILE A 115 -6.19 2.26 -2.05
N LEU A 116 -4.96 2.13 -2.57
CA LEU A 116 -4.29 3.22 -3.28
C LEU A 116 -5.03 3.63 -4.55
N TYR A 117 -5.49 2.67 -5.34
CA TYR A 117 -6.30 2.94 -6.53
C TYR A 117 -7.58 3.73 -6.18
N LEU A 118 -8.31 3.30 -5.16
CA LEU A 118 -9.52 3.96 -4.70
C LEU A 118 -9.21 5.35 -4.12
N ALA A 119 -8.17 5.48 -3.30
CA ALA A 119 -7.77 6.76 -2.70
C ALA A 119 -7.39 7.78 -3.79
N ARG A 120 -6.66 7.32 -4.82
CA ARG A 120 -6.28 8.14 -5.97
C ARG A 120 -7.48 8.61 -6.76
N ARG A 121 -8.47 7.73 -7.00
CA ARG A 121 -9.74 8.08 -7.66
C ARG A 121 -10.60 9.03 -6.84
N SER A 122 -10.54 8.91 -5.51
CA SER A 122 -11.17 9.84 -4.57
C SER A 122 -10.43 11.16 -4.41
N ARG A 123 -9.35 11.39 -5.19
CA ARG A 123 -8.53 12.61 -5.15
C ARG A 123 -7.99 12.94 -3.76
N LEU A 124 -7.77 11.92 -2.94
CA LEU A 124 -7.14 12.08 -1.64
C LEU A 124 -5.71 12.58 -1.79
N LYS A 125 -5.24 13.36 -0.81
CA LYS A 125 -3.85 13.84 -0.74
C LYS A 125 -2.96 12.72 -0.22
N ILE A 126 -2.40 11.96 -1.15
CA ILE A 126 -1.49 10.84 -0.87
C ILE A 126 -0.05 11.32 -1.01
N VAL A 127 0.80 10.97 -0.05
CA VAL A 127 2.25 11.18 -0.15
C VAL A 127 2.99 9.87 0.11
N GLU A 128 3.99 9.60 -0.73
CA GLU A 128 4.93 8.51 -0.53
C GLU A 128 6.15 9.03 0.24
N THR A 129 6.60 8.27 1.23
CA THR A 129 7.72 8.64 2.10
C THR A 129 8.75 7.53 2.15
N PRO A 130 10.06 7.85 2.07
CA PRO A 130 11.10 6.85 2.29
C PRO A 130 10.99 6.30 3.72
N VAL A 131 11.11 4.98 3.87
CA VAL A 131 11.18 4.35 5.19
C VAL A 131 12.49 3.62 5.39
N ALA A 132 12.93 3.49 6.65
CA ALA A 132 13.91 2.50 7.01
C ALA A 132 13.30 1.10 6.92
N TRP A 133 14.04 0.16 6.32
CA TRP A 133 13.59 -1.23 6.18
C TRP A 133 14.69 -2.23 6.51
N ALA A 134 14.38 -3.15 7.42
CA ALA A 134 15.21 -4.27 7.81
C ALA A 134 14.59 -5.59 7.33
N ASP A 135 15.41 -6.45 6.73
CA ASP A 135 15.00 -7.76 6.22
C ASP A 135 14.71 -8.69 7.40
N ALA A 136 13.45 -9.05 7.61
CA ALA A 136 13.08 -10.10 8.53
C ALA A 136 13.26 -11.46 7.81
N PRO A 137 14.03 -12.42 8.37
CA PRO A 137 14.24 -13.71 7.74
C PRO A 137 12.92 -14.49 7.66
N GLY A 138 12.44 -14.74 6.43
CA GLY A 138 11.29 -15.62 6.16
C GLY A 138 10.24 -15.05 5.22
N SER A 139 10.51 -15.05 3.91
CA SER A 139 9.47 -14.69 2.93
C SER A 139 8.44 -15.80 2.81
N THR A 140 7.23 -15.55 3.31
CA THR A 140 6.08 -16.47 3.22
C THR A 140 5.41 -16.47 1.84
N VAL A 141 5.78 -15.54 0.96
CA VAL A 141 5.17 -15.41 -0.37
C VAL A 141 5.74 -16.46 -1.34
N ARG A 142 4.90 -17.41 -1.77
CA ARG A 142 5.24 -18.38 -2.83
C ARG A 142 5.21 -17.66 -4.18
N PHE A 143 6.37 -17.57 -4.82
CA PHE A 143 6.61 -16.74 -6.02
C PHE A 143 5.62 -17.00 -7.18
N TRP A 144 5.45 -18.25 -7.62
CA TRP A 144 4.69 -18.56 -8.84
C TRP A 144 3.16 -18.51 -8.70
N PRO A 145 2.53 -19.14 -7.69
CA PRO A 145 1.08 -18.98 -7.47
C PRO A 145 0.71 -17.53 -7.12
N GLY A 146 1.62 -16.81 -6.45
CA GLY A 146 1.44 -15.40 -6.10
C GLY A 146 1.32 -14.50 -7.32
N LEU A 147 2.18 -14.66 -8.33
CA LEU A 147 2.18 -13.81 -9.53
C LEU A 147 0.87 -13.87 -10.32
N TYR A 148 0.34 -15.06 -10.58
CA TYR A 148 -0.93 -15.22 -11.29
C TYR A 148 -2.10 -14.62 -10.50
N GLN A 149 -2.11 -14.84 -9.18
CA GLN A 149 -3.14 -14.28 -8.30
C GLN A 149 -3.07 -12.74 -8.28
N MET A 150 -1.87 -12.16 -8.17
CA MET A 150 -1.68 -10.71 -8.20
C MET A 150 -2.15 -10.09 -9.52
N PHE A 151 -1.87 -10.74 -10.65
CA PHE A 151 -2.36 -10.29 -11.96
C PHE A 151 -3.90 -10.32 -12.04
N ARG A 152 -4.52 -11.41 -11.58
CA ARG A 152 -6.00 -11.49 -11.51
C ARG A 152 -6.60 -10.44 -10.60
N ASP A 153 -5.96 -10.17 -9.47
CA ASP A 153 -6.41 -9.15 -8.53
C ASP A 153 -6.31 -7.75 -9.16
N LEU A 154 -5.27 -7.43 -9.94
CA LEU A 154 -5.19 -6.18 -10.70
C LEU A 154 -6.35 -6.02 -11.69
N LEU A 155 -6.64 -7.06 -12.47
CA LEU A 155 -7.78 -7.05 -13.40
C LEU A 155 -9.11 -6.89 -12.66
N ARG A 156 -9.26 -7.57 -11.52
CA ARG A 156 -10.45 -7.47 -10.68
C ARG A 156 -10.63 -6.06 -10.12
N ILE A 157 -9.56 -5.43 -9.62
CA ILE A 157 -9.57 -4.03 -9.14
C ILE A 157 -10.05 -3.11 -10.27
N ARG A 158 -9.43 -3.20 -11.45
CA ARG A 158 -9.82 -2.41 -12.64
C ARG A 158 -11.30 -2.57 -12.98
N TRP A 159 -11.78 -3.80 -13.00
CA TRP A 159 -13.11 -4.15 -13.51
C TRP A 159 -14.22 -3.81 -12.52
N VAL A 160 -14.08 -4.22 -11.26
CA VAL A 160 -15.08 -3.97 -10.20
C VAL A 160 -15.25 -2.47 -9.98
N HIS A 161 -14.15 -1.72 -9.96
CA HIS A 161 -14.17 -0.30 -9.66
C HIS A 161 -14.24 0.59 -10.91
N ARG A 162 -14.52 0.05 -12.10
CA ARG A 162 -14.55 0.83 -13.36
C ARG A 162 -15.46 2.06 -13.26
N GLY A 163 -16.65 1.89 -12.68
CA GLY A 163 -17.66 2.94 -12.46
C GLY A 163 -17.58 3.59 -11.08
N PHE A 164 -16.44 3.48 -10.37
CA PHE A 164 -16.31 4.10 -9.05
C PHE A 164 -16.41 5.63 -9.17
N GLU A 165 -17.52 6.16 -8.66
CA GLU A 165 -17.76 7.59 -8.51
C GLU A 165 -17.55 8.01 -7.06
N VAL A 166 -16.92 9.18 -6.89
CA VAL A 166 -16.69 9.78 -5.57
C VAL A 166 -18.02 10.32 -5.09
N THR A 167 -18.63 9.63 -4.12
CA THR A 167 -19.78 10.18 -3.41
C THR A 167 -19.25 11.30 -2.53
N GLN A 168 -19.63 12.55 -2.83
CA GLN A 168 -19.29 13.73 -2.02
C GLN A 168 -20.08 13.74 -0.70
#